data_AF-A0A2P5TL04-F1
#
_entry.id   AF-A0A2P5TL04-F1
#
_cell.length_a   1.000
_cell.length_b   1.000
_cell.length_c   1.000
_cell.angle_alpha   90.00
_cell.angle_beta   90.00
_cell.angle_gamma   90.00
#
_symmetry.space_group_name_H-M   'P 1'
#
loop_
_entity.id
_entity.type
_entity.pdbx_description
1 polymer ?
#
loop_
_entity_poly.entity_id
_entity_poly.type
_entity_poly.pdbx_seq_one_letter_code
_entity_poly.pdbx_strand_id
1 'polypeptide(L)'
;MQAKVAVIMGSKSDWPTMQGAAEIMDKLQVAYEVEVVSAHRTPDRLMEFGEQAVDRGFEVIIAGAGGAAHLPGMVACKTRLPVLGVPVQSRALNGMDSLLSIVQMPKGVAVGTLAIGEAGAFNAGL
;
A
#
# COMPACT_ATOMS: atom_id res chain seq x y z
N MET A 1 18.08 4.87 -11.91
CA MET A 1 17.54 3.49 -11.87
C MET A 1 16.03 3.60 -11.91
N GLN A 2 15.35 2.71 -12.64
CA GLN A 2 13.88 2.67 -12.67
C GLN A 2 13.38 2.17 -11.31
N ALA A 3 12.37 2.84 -10.73
CA ALA A 3 11.78 2.43 -9.46
C ALA A 3 11.19 1.02 -9.58
N LYS A 4 11.53 0.13 -8.64
CA LYS A 4 11.05 -1.25 -8.58
C LYS A 4 9.87 -1.42 -7.63
N VAL A 5 9.72 -0.51 -6.68
CA VAL A 5 8.63 -0.54 -5.69
C VAL A 5 7.78 0.70 -5.82
N ALA A 6 6.45 0.55 -5.78
CA ALA A 6 5.54 1.67 -5.66
C ALA A 6 4.98 1.75 -4.24
N VAL A 7 5.13 2.89 -3.57
CA VAL A 7 4.53 3.19 -2.27
C VAL A 7 3.32 4.10 -2.50
N ILE A 8 2.13 3.57 -2.32
CA ILE A 8 0.88 4.30 -2.53
C ILE A 8 0.11 4.48 -1.23
N MET A 9 -0.60 5.59 -1.13
CA MET A 9 -1.50 5.86 0.01
C MET A 9 -2.71 6.68 -0.39
N GLY A 10 -3.78 6.54 0.38
CA GLY A 10 -5.05 7.19 0.09
C GLY A 10 -4.99 8.71 0.28
N SER A 11 -4.12 9.22 1.17
CA SER A 11 -4.04 10.61 1.58
C SER A 11 -2.62 11.01 1.98
N LYS A 12 -2.27 12.30 1.82
CA LYS A 12 -1.01 12.84 2.38
C LYS A 12 -0.93 12.69 3.90
N SER A 13 -2.07 12.59 4.59
CA SER A 13 -2.12 12.31 6.04
C SER A 13 -1.62 10.93 6.43
N ASP A 14 -1.51 9.99 5.48
CA ASP A 14 -0.99 8.65 5.71
C ASP A 14 0.55 8.62 5.61
N TRP A 15 1.16 9.64 5.00
CA TRP A 15 2.61 9.73 4.80
C TRP A 15 3.44 9.60 6.08
N PRO A 16 3.05 10.19 7.23
CA PRO A 16 3.79 9.99 8.48
C PRO A 16 3.97 8.52 8.87
N THR A 17 3.02 7.65 8.53
CA THR A 17 3.14 6.20 8.68
C THR A 17 3.95 5.60 7.53
N MET A 18 3.58 5.90 6.28
CA MET A 18 4.13 5.22 5.10
C MET A 18 5.59 5.55 4.81
N GLN A 19 6.10 6.68 5.29
CA GLN A 19 7.51 7.05 5.17
C GLN A 19 8.45 6.02 5.82
N GLY A 20 7.97 5.20 6.75
CA GLY A 20 8.77 4.10 7.32
C GLY A 20 9.23 3.09 6.26
N ALA A 21 8.42 2.85 5.21
CA ALA A 21 8.80 2.00 4.09
C ALA A 21 9.94 2.63 3.27
N ALA A 22 9.83 3.95 3.01
CA ALA A 22 10.84 4.72 2.29
C ALA A 22 12.17 4.73 3.06
N GLU A 23 12.13 4.93 4.39
CA GLU A 23 13.33 5.00 5.23
C GLU A 23 14.21 3.74 5.13
N ILE A 24 13.62 2.55 5.20
CA ILE A 24 14.39 1.30 5.09
C ILE A 24 14.84 1.03 3.66
N MET A 25 14.01 1.33 2.66
CA MET A 25 14.39 1.16 1.25
C MET A 25 15.53 2.10 0.85
N ASP A 26 15.58 3.32 1.38
CA ASP A 26 16.71 4.25 1.19
C ASP A 26 18.02 3.64 1.74
N LYS A 27 17.97 3.05 2.93
CA LYS A 27 19.14 2.37 3.55
C LYS A 27 19.59 1.14 2.76
N LEU A 28 18.64 0.40 2.19
CA LEU A 28 18.89 -0.78 1.35
C LEU A 28 19.21 -0.42 -0.10
N GLN A 29 19.16 0.86 -0.47
CA GLN A 29 19.36 1.36 -1.84
C GLN A 29 18.38 0.75 -2.86
N VAL A 30 17.14 0.49 -2.44
CA VAL A 30 16.05 0.03 -3.30
C VAL A 30 15.33 1.26 -3.87
N ALA A 31 15.28 1.38 -5.20
CA ALA A 31 14.58 2.49 -5.85
C ALA A 31 13.06 2.31 -5.76
N TYR A 32 12.36 3.33 -5.26
CA TYR A 32 10.90 3.36 -5.13
C TYR A 32 10.29 4.66 -5.68
N GLU A 33 8.98 4.64 -5.93
CA GLU A 33 8.17 5.80 -6.24
C GLU A 33 7.06 5.98 -5.18
N VAL A 34 6.72 7.23 -4.83
CA VAL A 34 5.66 7.52 -3.87
C VAL A 34 4.51 8.26 -4.56
N GLU A 35 3.29 7.77 -4.42
CA GLU A 35 2.11 8.37 -5.06
C GLU A 35 0.89 8.42 -4.11
N VAL A 36 0.07 9.47 -4.22
CA VAL A 36 -1.24 9.52 -3.54
C VAL A 36 -2.31 9.01 -4.49
N VAL A 37 -2.86 7.83 -4.19
CA VAL A 37 -3.89 7.13 -4.96
C VAL A 37 -5.01 6.72 -4.01
N SER A 38 -6.20 7.33 -4.14
CA SER A 38 -7.30 7.12 -3.21
C SER A 38 -8.34 6.16 -3.79
N ALA A 39 -8.59 5.04 -3.11
CA ALA A 39 -9.60 4.07 -3.51
C ALA A 39 -11.02 4.66 -3.58
N HIS A 40 -11.37 5.57 -2.66
CA HIS A 40 -12.71 6.14 -2.59
C HIS A 40 -12.85 7.48 -3.30
N ARG A 41 -11.77 8.28 -3.38
CA ARG A 41 -11.81 9.64 -3.96
C ARG A 41 -11.37 9.69 -5.42
N THR A 42 -10.53 8.76 -5.84
CA THR A 42 -10.00 8.68 -7.21
C THR A 42 -9.98 7.23 -7.70
N PRO A 43 -11.13 6.53 -7.72
CA PRO A 43 -11.20 5.11 -8.07
C PRO A 43 -10.66 4.83 -9.47
N ASP A 44 -10.95 5.67 -10.47
CA ASP A 44 -10.47 5.45 -11.85
C ASP A 44 -8.94 5.51 -11.93
N ARG A 45 -8.31 6.46 -11.22
CA ARG A 45 -6.85 6.54 -11.10
C ARG A 45 -6.26 5.31 -10.42
N LEU A 46 -6.94 4.75 -9.41
CA LEU A 46 -6.50 3.48 -8.78
C LEU A 46 -6.50 2.34 -9.80
N MET A 47 -7.59 2.22 -10.57
CA MET A 47 -7.74 1.16 -11.56
C MET A 47 -6.66 1.28 -12.64
N GLU A 48 -6.46 2.49 -13.16
CA GLU A 48 -5.40 2.79 -14.13
C GLU A 48 -4.01 2.49 -13.55
N PHE A 49 -3.73 2.91 -12.32
CA PHE A 49 -2.47 2.62 -11.64
C PHE A 49 -2.20 1.11 -11.56
N GLY A 50 -3.19 0.32 -11.13
CA GLY A 50 -3.07 -1.13 -10.99
C GLY A 50 -2.82 -1.83 -12.34
N GLU A 51 -3.59 -1.44 -13.37
CA GLU A 51 -3.49 -2.00 -14.72
C GLU A 51 -2.12 -1.70 -15.37
N GLN A 52 -1.58 -0.49 -15.15
CA GLN A 52 -0.30 -0.06 -15.71
C GLN A 52 0.92 -0.44 -14.86
N ALA A 53 0.74 -0.93 -13.63
CA ALA A 53 1.85 -1.11 -12.68
C ALA A 53 2.97 -2.02 -13.21
N VAL A 54 2.60 -3.10 -13.90
CA VAL A 54 3.56 -4.04 -14.52
C VAL A 54 4.32 -3.36 -15.66
N ASP A 55 3.62 -2.62 -16.52
CA ASP A 55 4.20 -1.95 -17.69
C ASP A 55 5.11 -0.78 -17.28
N ARG A 56 4.82 -0.15 -16.14
CA ARG A 56 5.68 0.85 -15.49
C ARG A 56 6.98 0.25 -14.92
N GLY A 57 7.09 -1.08 -14.86
CA GLY A 57 8.27 -1.80 -14.40
C GLY A 57 8.35 -2.04 -12.89
N PHE A 58 7.24 -1.86 -12.17
CA PHE A 58 7.17 -2.21 -10.76
C PHE A 58 7.18 -3.73 -10.56
N GLU A 59 7.75 -4.15 -9.44
CA GLU A 59 7.83 -5.55 -9.00
C GLU A 59 7.04 -5.79 -7.72
N VAL A 60 6.87 -4.77 -6.87
CA VAL A 60 6.09 -4.83 -5.62
C VAL A 60 5.34 -3.51 -5.43
N ILE A 61 4.14 -3.58 -4.87
CA ILE A 61 3.35 -2.41 -4.46
C ILE A 61 3.16 -2.45 -2.95
N ILE A 62 3.51 -1.37 -2.26
CA ILE A 62 3.24 -1.14 -0.84
C ILE A 62 2.08 -0.14 -0.75
N ALA A 63 0.95 -0.56 -0.19
CA ALA A 63 -0.27 0.24 -0.13
C ALA A 63 -0.72 0.51 1.31
N GLY A 64 -0.80 1.78 1.68
CA GLY A 64 -1.26 2.23 3.00
C GLY A 64 -2.68 2.77 2.99
N ALA A 65 -3.52 2.30 3.92
CA ALA A 65 -4.87 2.84 4.11
C ALA A 65 -5.39 2.64 5.54
N GLY A 66 -6.27 3.56 5.98
CA GLY A 66 -6.88 3.55 7.32
C GLY A 66 -8.41 3.48 7.29
N GLY A 67 -9.03 2.95 8.34
CA GLY A 67 -10.48 2.83 8.46
C GLY A 67 -11.04 1.73 7.56
N ALA A 68 -11.97 2.07 6.68
CA ALA A 68 -12.42 1.18 5.59
C ALA A 68 -11.34 1.07 4.50
N ALA A 69 -10.25 0.37 4.82
CA ALA A 69 -8.96 0.46 4.14
C ALA A 69 -8.91 -0.35 2.82
N HIS A 70 -9.66 0.06 1.80
CA HIS A 70 -9.82 -0.70 0.56
C HIS A 70 -8.65 -0.59 -0.45
N LEU A 71 -7.74 0.37 -0.29
CA LEU A 71 -6.68 0.61 -1.28
C LEU A 71 -5.84 -0.64 -1.60
N PRO A 72 -5.31 -1.41 -0.62
CA PRO A 72 -4.48 -2.57 -0.92
C PRO A 72 -5.25 -3.66 -1.68
N GLY A 73 -6.47 -3.98 -1.24
CA GLY A 73 -7.29 -5.02 -1.87
C GLY A 73 -7.74 -4.64 -3.29
N MET A 74 -8.12 -3.38 -3.51
CA MET A 74 -8.54 -2.90 -4.83
C MET A 74 -7.37 -2.83 -5.82
N VAL A 75 -6.16 -2.50 -5.38
CA VAL A 75 -4.99 -2.55 -6.27
C VAL A 75 -4.60 -4.01 -6.55
N ALA A 76 -4.65 -4.89 -5.54
CA ALA A 76 -4.37 -6.31 -5.70
C ALA A 76 -5.34 -7.02 -6.68
N CYS A 77 -6.58 -6.55 -6.83
CA CYS A 77 -7.50 -7.13 -7.81
C CYS A 77 -7.24 -6.64 -9.25
N LYS A 78 -6.38 -5.64 -9.42
CA LYS A 78 -6.07 -4.98 -10.70
C LYS A 78 -4.67 -5.23 -11.23
N THR A 79 -3.83 -5.90 -10.47
CA THR A 79 -2.49 -6.28 -10.91
C THR A 79 -2.15 -7.71 -10.50
N ARG A 80 -1.18 -8.30 -11.19
CA ARG A 80 -0.56 -9.58 -10.82
C ARG A 80 0.66 -9.42 -9.90
N LEU A 81 1.08 -8.18 -9.63
CA LEU A 81 2.20 -7.92 -8.73
C LEU A 81 1.83 -8.22 -7.28
N PRO A 82 2.78 -8.67 -6.44
CA PRO A 82 2.59 -8.72 -5.00
C PRO A 82 2.20 -7.34 -4.45
N VAL A 83 1.11 -7.30 -3.68
CA VAL A 83 0.67 -6.12 -2.94
C VAL A 83 0.85 -6.34 -1.45
N LEU A 84 1.62 -5.47 -0.83
CA LEU A 84 1.86 -5.40 0.61
C LEU A 84 0.93 -4.33 1.21
N GLY A 85 0.03 -4.76 2.09
CA GLY A 85 -0.95 -3.88 2.73
C GLY A 85 -0.48 -3.42 4.10
N VAL A 86 -0.43 -2.10 4.32
CA VAL A 86 -0.09 -1.49 5.60
C VAL A 86 -1.36 -0.88 6.23
N PRO A 87 -1.89 -1.47 7.31
CA PRO A 87 -3.01 -0.89 8.05
C PRO A 87 -2.57 0.39 8.77
N VAL A 88 -3.04 1.55 8.31
CA VAL A 88 -2.79 2.83 8.97
C VAL A 88 -3.66 2.91 10.23
N GLN A 89 -3.10 3.38 11.34
CA GLN A 89 -3.81 3.48 12.61
C GLN A 89 -4.96 4.50 12.51
N SER A 90 -6.20 4.00 12.58
CA SER A 90 -7.39 4.85 12.63
C SER A 90 -7.57 5.47 14.02
N ARG A 91 -8.24 6.62 14.09
CA ARG A 91 -8.44 7.34 15.36
C ARG A 91 -9.36 6.59 16.34
N ALA A 92 -10.45 6.01 15.83
CA ALA A 92 -11.50 5.46 16.70
C ALA A 92 -11.20 4.01 17.14
N LEU A 93 -10.64 3.20 16.24
CA LEU A 93 -10.46 1.76 16.44
C LEU A 93 -8.98 1.35 16.43
N ASN A 94 -8.06 2.32 16.52
CA ASN A 94 -6.61 2.11 16.58
C ASN A 94 -6.10 1.17 15.47
N GLY A 95 -6.70 1.25 14.28
CA GLY A 95 -6.30 0.46 13.11
C GLY A 95 -6.84 -0.98 13.07
N MET A 96 -7.68 -1.40 14.01
CA MET A 96 -8.35 -2.72 13.92
C MET A 96 -9.29 -2.78 12.69
N ASP A 97 -10.01 -1.70 12.44
CA ASP A 97 -10.81 -1.51 11.22
C ASP A 97 -9.95 -1.57 9.96
N SER A 98 -8.81 -0.87 9.96
CA SER A 98 -7.85 -0.90 8.86
C SER A 98 -7.33 -2.32 8.62
N LEU A 99 -6.94 -3.02 9.68
CA LEU A 99 -6.38 -4.37 9.63
C LEU A 99 -7.39 -5.34 9.03
N LEU A 100 -8.60 -5.40 9.59
CA LEU A 100 -9.62 -6.34 9.11
C LEU A 100 -10.09 -6.02 7.69
N SER A 101 -10.09 -4.74 7.29
CA SER A 101 -10.42 -4.32 5.91
C SER A 101 -9.36 -4.74 4.89
N ILE A 102 -8.11 -5.00 5.32
CA ILE A 102 -7.00 -5.37 4.45
C ILE A 102 -6.74 -6.88 4.48
N VAL A 103 -6.67 -7.50 5.66
CA VAL A 103 -6.17 -8.88 5.82
C VAL A 103 -7.19 -9.95 5.40
N GLN A 104 -8.48 -9.63 5.46
CA GLN A 104 -9.57 -10.60 5.25
C GLN A 104 -9.96 -10.75 3.77
N MET A 105 -9.01 -10.55 2.85
CA MET A 105 -9.28 -10.70 1.42
C MET A 105 -9.73 -12.14 1.08
N PRO A 106 -10.71 -12.29 0.17
CA PRO A 106 -11.17 -13.60 -0.24
C PRO A 106 -10.10 -14.33 -1.07
N LYS A 107 -10.20 -15.67 -1.11
CA LYS A 107 -9.37 -16.50 -1.99
C LYS A 107 -9.48 -16.02 -3.44
N GLY A 108 -8.33 -15.76 -4.07
CA GLY A 108 -8.22 -15.31 -5.46
C GLY A 108 -7.61 -13.92 -5.61
N VAL A 109 -7.64 -13.10 -4.55
CA VAL A 109 -6.98 -11.79 -4.53
C VAL A 109 -6.18 -11.68 -3.23
N ALA A 110 -4.86 -11.82 -3.31
CA ALA A 110 -4.00 -11.87 -2.13
C ALA A 110 -3.42 -10.49 -1.78
N VAL A 111 -3.36 -10.19 -0.49
CA VAL A 111 -2.63 -9.03 0.07
C VAL A 111 -1.73 -9.53 1.19
N GLY A 112 -0.42 -9.30 1.07
CA GLY A 112 0.52 -9.53 2.17
C GLY A 112 0.34 -8.44 3.20
N THR A 113 -0.41 -8.70 4.28
CA THR A 113 -0.76 -7.67 5.26
C THR A 113 0.28 -7.61 6.38
N LEU A 114 0.72 -6.40 6.73
CA LEU A 114 1.71 -6.14 7.76
C LEU A 114 1.06 -5.65 9.07
N ALA A 115 1.87 -5.42 10.10
CA ALA A 115 1.42 -4.85 11.36
C ALA A 115 0.74 -3.48 11.18
N ILE A 116 -0.07 -3.07 12.15
CA ILE A 116 -0.67 -1.72 12.15
C ILE A 116 0.43 -0.65 12.36
N GLY A 117 0.36 0.45 11.60
CA GLY A 117 1.17 1.66 11.83
C GLY A 117 2.61 1.58 11.33
N GLU A 118 3.50 2.33 11.98
CA GLU A 118 4.88 2.57 11.52
C GLU A 118 5.71 1.28 11.42
N ALA A 119 5.53 0.35 12.36
CA ALA A 119 6.21 -0.96 12.30
C ALA A 119 5.80 -1.75 11.05
N GLY A 120 4.53 -1.67 10.65
CA GLY A 120 4.05 -2.29 9.42
C GLY A 120 4.60 -1.63 8.17
N ALA A 121 4.67 -0.31 8.15
CA ALA A 121 5.26 0.44 7.04
C ALA A 121 6.74 0.11 6.86
N PHE A 122 7.52 0.13 7.94
CA PHE A 122 8.94 -0.24 7.91
C PHE A 122 9.12 -1.69 7.42
N ASN A 123 8.35 -2.64 7.97
CA ASN A 123 8.42 -4.03 7.56
C ASN A 123 7.96 -4.27 6.11
N ALA A 124 7.13 -3.39 5.55
CA ALA A 124 6.73 -3.50 4.15
C ALA A 124 7.88 -3.12 3.19
N GLY A 125 8.81 -2.28 3.62
CA GLY A 125 9.98 -1.88 2.82
C GLY A 125 11.23 -2.74 3.04
N LEU A 126 11.23 -3.62 4.04
CA LEU A 126 12.33 -4.53 4.38
C LEU A 126 12.37 -5.76 3.46
#